data_AF-A0A9D1VP92-F1
#
_entry.id   AF-A0A9D1VP92-F1
#
_cell.length_a   1.000
_cell.length_b   1.000
_cell.length_c   1.000
_cell.angle_alpha   90.00
_cell.angle_beta   90.00
_cell.angle_gamma   90.00
#
_symmetry.space_group_name_H-M   'P 1'
#
loop_
_entity.id
_entity.type
_entity.pdbx_description
1 polymer ?
#
loop_
_entity_poly.entity_id
_entity_poly.type
_entity_poly.pdbx_seq_one_letter_code
_entity_poly.pdbx_strand_id
1 'polypeptide(L)'
;LIGLLQKSSFNFYVVDTPNQQGQDADNLGSIFKSLELFLSYEGQVIVGTERETGMEQKASNVITLTEKRRCLNNINYKKHLELFEELQKAAISWREHNYKMKSRHSIEEF
;
A
#
# COMPACT_ATOMS: atom_id res chain seq x y z
N LEU A 1 2.54 -8.39 23.21
CA LEU A 1 1.12 -8.31 22.79
C LEU A 1 1.08 -8.58 21.29
N ILE A 2 1.01 -9.86 20.87
CA ILE A 2 0.91 -10.21 19.45
C ILE A 2 -0.58 -10.20 19.12
N GLY A 3 -1.08 -9.00 18.79
CA GLY A 3 -2.42 -8.82 18.27
C GLY A 3 -2.48 -9.39 16.87
N LEU A 4 -3.43 -10.29 16.64
CA LEU A 4 -3.81 -10.81 15.33
C LEU A 4 -3.90 -9.67 14.32
N LEU A 5 -2.87 -9.50 13.48
CA LEU A 5 -2.95 -8.69 12.28
C LEU A 5 -3.98 -9.38 11.38
N GLN A 6 -5.20 -8.85 11.41
CA GLN A 6 -6.23 -9.14 10.43
C GLN A 6 -5.57 -8.98 9.05
N LYS A 7 -5.46 -10.07 8.28
CA LYS A 7 -4.93 -10.03 6.91
C LYS A 7 -5.81 -9.08 6.10
N SER A 8 -5.41 -7.81 6.04
CA SER A 8 -5.99 -6.81 5.16
C SER A 8 -5.58 -7.16 3.74
N SER A 9 -6.53 -7.19 2.81
CA SER A 9 -6.22 -7.32 1.37
C SER A 9 -5.44 -6.12 0.83
N PHE A 10 -5.34 -5.07 1.63
CA PHE A 10 -4.57 -3.88 1.38
C PHE A 10 -3.49 -3.75 2.44
N ASN A 11 -2.26 -4.15 2.12
CA ASN A 11 -1.11 -4.00 2.98
C ASN A 11 -0.34 -2.75 2.56
N PHE A 12 -0.87 -1.57 2.94
CA PHE A 12 -0.26 -0.29 2.63
C PHE A 12 0.81 0.08 3.66
N TYR A 13 1.99 0.42 3.16
CA TYR A 13 3.03 1.07 3.96
C TYR A 13 3.30 2.47 3.39
N VAL A 14 2.94 3.50 4.16
CA VAL A 14 3.09 4.90 3.75
C VAL A 14 4.32 5.49 4.43
N VAL A 15 5.27 5.94 3.62
CA VAL A 15 6.48 6.63 4.08
C VAL A 15 6.35 8.09 3.73
N ASP A 16 6.12 8.92 4.74
CA ASP A 16 6.33 10.35 4.63
C ASP A 16 7.82 10.61 4.89
N THR A 17 8.60 10.89 3.84
CA THR A 17 10.04 11.12 4.03
C THR A 17 10.23 12.54 4.55
N PRO A 18 10.66 12.74 5.81
CA PRO A 18 10.85 14.09 6.33
C PRO A 18 11.97 14.77 5.55
N ASN A 19 11.76 16.03 5.18
CA ASN A 19 12.80 16.93 4.75
C ASN A 19 13.81 17.14 5.90
N GLN A 20 14.81 16.27 5.99
CA GLN A 20 16.05 16.60 6.68
C GLN A 20 17.09 16.94 5.63
N GLN A 21 17.20 18.24 5.35
CA GLN A 21 18.38 18.80 4.68
C GLN A 21 19.64 18.20 5.35
N GLY A 22 20.28 17.24 4.67
CA GLY A 22 21.51 16.60 5.14
C GLY A 22 21.40 15.17 5.71
N GLN A 23 20.25 14.49 5.68
CA GLN A 23 20.27 13.02 5.83
C GLN A 23 20.56 12.38 4.47
N ASP A 24 21.78 11.86 4.37
CA ASP A 24 22.43 11.36 3.16
C ASP A 24 21.55 10.41 2.34
N ALA A 25 21.80 10.38 1.03
CA ALA A 25 21.25 9.41 0.09
C ALA A 25 21.37 7.94 0.60
N ASP A 26 22.32 7.68 1.50
CA ASP A 26 22.56 6.41 2.18
C ASP A 26 21.45 6.02 3.19
N ASN A 27 20.86 6.98 3.90
CA ASN A 27 19.71 6.72 4.79
C ASN A 27 18.45 6.41 3.99
N LEU A 28 18.24 7.15 2.90
CA LEU A 28 17.22 6.84 1.91
C LEU A 28 17.42 5.43 1.36
N GLY A 29 18.65 5.05 0.96
CA GLY A 29 19.00 3.69 0.54
C GLY A 29 18.67 2.59 1.56
N SER A 30 18.83 2.89 2.86
CA SER A 30 18.52 1.94 3.95
C SER A 30 17.01 1.80 4.20
N ILE A 31 16.27 2.90 4.11
CA ILE A 31 14.81 2.88 4.07
C ILE A 31 14.36 2.06 2.84
N PHE A 32 14.98 2.27 1.69
CA PHE A 32 14.64 1.58 0.45
C PHE A 32 14.93 0.07 0.47
N LYS A 33 16.06 -0.37 1.06
CA LYS A 33 16.30 -1.81 1.30
C LYS A 33 15.28 -2.42 2.25
N SER A 34 14.87 -1.67 3.27
CA SER A 34 13.81 -2.09 4.18
C SER A 34 12.46 -2.17 3.45
N LEU A 35 12.21 -1.27 2.49
CA LEU A 35 11.02 -1.30 1.64
C LEU A 35 11.04 -2.46 0.64
N GLU A 36 12.18 -2.83 0.04
CA GLU A 36 12.31 -4.03 -0.79
C GLU A 36 11.90 -5.31 -0.04
N LEU A 37 12.16 -5.39 1.27
CA LEU A 37 11.68 -6.46 2.14
C LEU A 37 10.14 -6.45 2.34
N PHE A 38 9.49 -5.29 2.24
CA PHE A 38 8.04 -5.12 2.35
C PHE A 38 7.30 -5.20 1.00
N LEU A 39 8.00 -4.92 -0.12
CA LEU A 39 7.52 -4.95 -1.50
C LEU A 39 7.32 -6.37 -2.06
N SER A 40 7.00 -7.35 -1.20
CA SER A 40 6.44 -8.62 -1.66
C SER A 40 5.28 -8.38 -2.64
N TYR A 41 4.97 -9.35 -3.53
CA TYR A 41 3.83 -9.24 -4.47
C TYR A 41 2.49 -8.86 -3.81
N GLU A 42 2.36 -9.01 -2.49
CA GLU A 42 1.15 -8.67 -1.70
C GLU A 42 1.21 -7.30 -1.01
N GLY A 43 2.35 -6.59 -1.06
CA GLY A 43 2.58 -5.30 -0.38
C GLY A 43 2.44 -4.09 -1.30
N GLN A 44 1.86 -3.01 -0.80
CA GLN A 44 1.76 -1.74 -1.51
C GLN A 44 2.50 -0.65 -0.71
N VAL A 45 3.47 0.03 -1.32
CA VAL A 45 4.24 1.09 -0.67
C VAL A 45 3.96 2.42 -1.36
N ILE A 46 3.66 3.46 -0.55
CA ILE A 46 3.52 4.84 -1.03
C ILE A 46 4.62 5.64 -0.36
N VAL A 47 5.47 6.30 -1.16
CA VAL A 47 6.56 7.15 -0.67
C VAL A 47 6.29 8.58 -1.08
N GLY A 48 6.17 9.48 -0.11
CA GLY A 48 6.12 10.92 -0.34
C GLY A 48 7.52 11.51 -0.31
N THR A 49 7.95 12.16 -1.39
CA THR A 49 9.22 12.88 -1.50
C THR A 49 9.00 14.34 -1.93
N GLU A 50 9.81 15.26 -1.40
CA GLU A 50 9.75 16.69 -1.79
C GLU A 50 10.60 17.04 -3.01
N ARG A 51 11.45 16.11 -3.48
CA ARG A 51 12.36 16.26 -4.61
C ARG A 51 12.51 14.93 -5.35
N GLU A 52 13.01 14.99 -6.58
CA GLU A 52 13.39 13.78 -7.32
C GLU A 52 14.50 13.03 -6.58
N THR A 53 14.37 11.71 -6.50
CA THR A 53 15.30 10.83 -5.76
C THR A 53 15.89 9.71 -6.62
N GLY A 54 15.41 9.55 -7.85
CA GLY A 54 15.71 8.42 -8.73
C GLY A 54 14.81 7.21 -8.52
N MET A 55 14.01 7.18 -7.44
CA MET A 55 13.01 6.12 -7.19
C MET A 55 11.83 6.17 -8.14
N GLU A 56 11.59 7.33 -8.74
CA GLU A 56 10.58 7.53 -9.76
C GLU A 56 10.80 6.57 -10.95
N GLN A 57 12.05 6.14 -11.19
CA GLN A 57 12.39 5.16 -12.23
C GLN A 57 12.04 3.71 -11.85
N LYS A 58 11.93 3.41 -10.55
CA LYS A 58 11.61 2.07 -10.03
C LYS A 58 10.15 1.94 -9.59
N ALA A 59 9.44 3.06 -9.43
CA ALA A 59 8.06 3.08 -8.98
C ALA A 59 7.13 2.62 -10.11
N SER A 60 6.14 1.77 -9.77
CA SER A 60 5.09 1.37 -10.72
C SER A 60 4.18 2.54 -11.13
N ASN A 61 4.10 3.57 -10.28
CA ASN A 61 3.33 4.79 -10.55
C ASN A 61 3.99 5.98 -9.87
N VAL A 62 4.06 7.12 -10.57
CA VAL A 62 4.65 8.37 -10.07
C VAL A 62 3.60 9.47 -10.16
N ILE A 63 3.30 10.11 -9.03
CA ILE A 63 2.33 11.20 -8.95
C ILE A 63 3.05 12.47 -8.51
N THR A 64 3.17 13.44 -9.42
CA THR A 64 3.75 14.75 -9.12
C THR A 64 2.66 15.70 -8.64
N LEU A 65 2.80 16.19 -7.41
CA LEU A 65 1.90 17.20 -6.85
C LEU A 65 2.35 18.60 -7.28
N THR A 66 1.55 19.28 -8.09
CA THR A 66 1.89 20.60 -8.65
C THR A 66 1.24 21.77 -7.90
N GLU A 67 0.23 21.51 -7.07
CA GLU A 67 -0.53 22.52 -6.35
C GLU A 67 -0.25 22.45 -4.84
N LYS A 68 -0.21 23.61 -4.18
CA LYS A 68 0.02 23.71 -2.72
C LYS A 68 -1.03 22.92 -1.91
N ARG A 69 -2.28 22.95 -2.37
CA ARG A 69 -3.40 22.20 -1.78
C ARG A 69 -4.40 21.87 -2.88
N ARG A 70 -4.84 20.62 -2.94
CA ARG A 70 -5.98 20.20 -3.75
C ARG A 70 -6.95 19.45 -2.85
N CYS A 71 -8.14 20.00 -2.64
CA CYS A 71 -9.19 19.34 -1.88
C CYS A 71 -10.00 18.43 -2.81
N LEU A 72 -10.36 17.24 -2.31
CA LEU A 72 -11.39 16.43 -2.94
C LEU A 72 -12.69 17.23 -2.95
N ASN A 73 -13.24 17.51 -4.13
CA ASN A 73 -14.60 18.02 -4.22
C ASN A 73 -15.60 16.89 -3.89
N ASN A 74 -16.82 17.26 -3.52
CA ASN A 74 -17.85 16.30 -3.09
C ASN A 74 -18.13 15.21 -4.13
N ILE A 75 -18.03 15.54 -5.42
CA ILE A 75 -18.25 14.60 -6.53
C ILE A 75 -17.15 13.52 -6.53
N ASN A 76 -15.89 13.94 -6.49
CA ASN A 76 -14.75 13.03 -6.49
C ASN A 76 -14.67 12.22 -5.20
N TYR A 77 -14.98 12.83 -4.05
CA TYR A 77 -15.08 12.13 -2.78
C TYR A 77 -16.12 11.00 -2.84
N LYS A 78 -17.33 11.30 -3.33
CA LYS A 78 -18.39 10.30 -3.44
C LYS A 78 -18.01 9.15 -4.38
N LYS A 79 -17.43 9.47 -5.55
CA LYS A 79 -16.93 8.45 -6.49
C LYS A 79 -15.87 7.54 -5.88
N HIS A 80 -14.94 8.12 -5.11
CA HIS A 80 -13.91 7.33 -4.43
C HIS A 80 -14.50 6.44 -3.33
N LEU A 81 -15.50 6.94 -2.60
CA LEU A 81 -16.19 6.16 -1.58
C LEU A 81 -16.92 4.96 -2.21
N GLU A 82 -17.65 5.17 -3.30
CA GLU A 82 -18.33 4.10 -4.05
C GLU A 82 -17.34 3.04 -4.54
N LEU A 83 -16.22 3.45 -5.15
CA LEU A 83 -15.16 2.54 -5.58
C LEU A 83 -14.55 1.77 -4.39
N PHE A 84 -14.30 2.44 -3.28
CA PHE A 84 -13.73 1.81 -2.09
C PHE A 84 -14.66 0.73 -1.52
N GLU A 85 -15.96 0.99 -1.45
CA GLU A 85 -16.96 0.02 -0.99
C GLU A 85 -17.03 -1.20 -1.91
N GLU A 86 -16.97 -1.02 -3.23
CA GLU A 86 -16.94 -2.12 -4.20
C GLU A 86 -15.69 -2.99 -4.03
N LEU A 87 -14.52 -2.36 -3.92
CA LEU A 87 -13.26 -3.05 -3.70
C LEU A 87 -13.24 -3.80 -2.36
N GLN A 88 -13.80 -3.20 -1.30
CA GLN A 88 -13.88 -3.84 0.01
C GLN A 88 -14.76 -5.09 -0.03
N LYS A 89 -15.92 -5.03 -0.71
CA LYS A 89 -16.80 -6.19 -0.91
C LYS A 89 -16.07 -7.31 -1.67
N ALA A 90 -15.41 -6.97 -2.78
CA ALA A 90 -14.65 -7.93 -3.58
C ALA A 90 -13.53 -8.60 -2.77
N ALA A 91 -12.79 -7.82 -1.98
CA ALA A 91 -11.73 -8.30 -1.10
C ALA A 91 -12.24 -9.28 -0.03
N ILE A 92 -13.38 -8.97 0.61
CA ILE A 92 -14.01 -9.85 1.61
C ILE A 92 -14.45 -11.16 0.94
N SER A 93 -15.16 -11.10 -0.19
CA SER A 93 -15.61 -12.30 -0.90
C SER A 93 -14.46 -13.19 -1.35
N TRP A 94 -13.36 -12.60 -1.83
CA TRP A 94 -12.15 -13.32 -2.20
C TRP A 94 -11.53 -14.02 -0.98
N ARG A 95 -11.44 -13.34 0.17
CA ARG A 95 -10.92 -13.93 1.41
C ARG A 95 -11.78 -15.11 1.89
N GLU A 96 -13.10 -14.97 1.86
CA GLU A 96 -14.04 -16.04 2.24
C GLU A 96 -13.93 -17.26 1.32
N HIS A 97 -13.85 -17.04 0.00
CA HIS A 97 -13.66 -18.12 -0.97
C HIS A 97 -12.36 -18.90 -0.72
N ASN A 98 -11.24 -18.20 -0.51
CA ASN A 98 -9.95 -18.84 -0.24
C ASN A 98 -9.93 -19.58 1.10
N TYR A 99 -10.60 -19.06 2.13
CA TYR A 99 -10.73 -19.76 3.41
C TYR A 99 -11.47 -21.09 3.23
N LYS A 100 -12.61 -21.09 2.52
CA LYS A 100 -13.40 -22.30 2.24
C LYS A 100 -12.62 -23.33 1.41
N MET A 101 -11.82 -22.89 0.45
CA MET A 101 -10.98 -23.79 -0.35
C MET A 101 -9.88 -24.45 0.49
N LYS A 102 -9.20 -23.68 1.35
CA LYS A 102 -8.19 -24.23 2.28
C LYS A 102 -8.78 -25.23 3.27
N SER A 103 -9.97 -24.93 3.83
CA SER A 103 -10.64 -25.86 4.75
C SER A 103 -11.11 -27.16 4.08
N ARG A 104 -11.42 -27.13 2.78
CA ARG A 104 -11.79 -28.33 2.01
C ARG A 104 -10.58 -29.23 1.74
N HIS A 105 -9.45 -28.66 1.31
CA HIS A 105 -8.22 -29.44 1.12
C HIS A 105 -7.75 -30.13 2.41
N SER A 106 -7.87 -29.46 3.57
CA SER A 106 -7.52 -30.10 4.86
C SER A 106 -8.45 -31.23 5.30
N ILE A 107 -9.64 -31.36 4.68
CA ILE A 107 -10.60 -32.44 4.96
C ILE A 107 -10.42 -33.61 3.98
N GLU A 108 -9.90 -33.36 2.77
CA GLU A 108 -9.67 -34.38 1.74
C GLU A 108 -8.31 -35.10 1.87
N GLU A 109 -7.42 -34.64 2.76
CA GLU A 109 -6.11 -35.27 3.07
C GLU A 109 -6.18 -36.34 4.20
N PHE A 110 -7.38 -36.73 4.64
CA PHE A 110 -7.63 -37.84 5.60
C PHE A 110 -8.50 -38.93 4.98
#